data_AF-A0A3N5G6K6-F1
#
_entry.id   AF-A0A3N5G6K6-F1
#
_cell.length_a   1.000
_cell.length_b   1.000
_cell.length_c   1.000
_cell.angle_alpha   90.00
_cell.angle_beta   90.00
_cell.angle_gamma   90.00
#
_symmetry.space_group_name_H-M   'P 1'
#
loop_
_entity.id
_entity.type
_entity.pdbx_description
1 polymer ?
#
loop_
_entity_poly.entity_id
_entity_poly.type
_entity_poly.pdbx_seq_one_letter_code
_entity_poly.pdbx_strand_id
1 'polypeptide(L)'
;MSSLIKVGIFATICLVLLGLLIWQIEDWNPFAEEGQTLDAAFDSVAGLDEKASVRVAGVRVGQVDGLGLGPDGRSAQVTIRLDRPLALTQGTTAR
;
A
#
# COMPACT_ATOMS: atom_id res chain seq x y z
N MET A 1 -29.73 3.95 40.02
CA MET A 1 -28.71 2.93 39.67
C MET A 1 -28.76 2.45 38.21
N SER A 2 -29.88 2.60 37.49
CA SER A 2 -30.01 2.16 36.08
C SER A 2 -29.27 3.04 35.05
N SER A 3 -29.09 4.34 35.31
CA SER A 3 -28.43 5.26 34.36
C SER A 3 -26.94 4.98 34.18
N LEU A 4 -26.23 4.61 35.25
CA LEU A 4 -24.80 4.32 35.19
C LEU A 4 -24.51 3.07 34.34
N ILE A 5 -25.35 2.04 34.46
CA ILE A 5 -25.25 0.81 33.68
C ILE A 5 -25.53 1.07 32.20
N LYS A 6 -26.52 1.92 31.88
CA LYS A 6 -26.82 2.33 30.50
C LYS A 6 -25.67 3.09 29.85
N VAL A 7 -25.04 4.01 30.58
CA VAL A 7 -23.86 4.75 30.09
C VAL A 7 -22.67 3.81 29.90
N GLY A 8 -22.45 2.86 30.82
CA GLY A 8 -21.41 1.84 30.68
C GLY A 8 -21.58 0.98 29.42
N ILE A 9 -22.80 0.48 29.17
CA ILE A 9 -23.10 -0.30 27.96
C ILE A 9 -22.88 0.53 26.69
N PHE A 10 -23.34 1.79 26.68
CA PHE A 10 -23.13 2.68 25.53
C PHE A 10 -21.64 2.92 25.27
N ALA A 11 -20.86 3.20 26.31
CA ALA A 11 -19.42 3.40 26.20
C ALA A 11 -18.71 2.14 25.67
N THR A 12 -19.08 0.95 26.15
CA THR A 12 -18.53 -0.32 25.64
C THR A 12 -18.88 -0.55 24.17
N ILE A 13 -20.12 -0.28 23.77
CA ILE A 13 -20.53 -0.41 22.36
C ILE A 13 -19.71 0.55 21.48
N CYS A 14 -19.55 1.81 21.88
CA CYS A 14 -18.71 2.77 21.16
C CYS A 14 -17.26 2.31 21.03
N LEU A 15 -16.69 1.73 22.09
CA LEU A 15 -15.31 1.25 22.11
C LEU A 15 -15.14 0.02 21.18
N VAL A 16 -16.10 -0.90 21.19
CA VAL A 16 -16.13 -2.05 20.27
C VAL A 16 -16.28 -1.58 18.82
N LEU A 17 -17.20 -0.66 18.55
CA LEU A 17 -17.39 -0.09 17.21
C LEU A 17 -16.11 0.59 16.72
N LEU A 18 -15.47 1.39 17.56
CA LEU A 18 -14.21 2.04 17.21
C LEU A 18 -13.10 1.02 16.92
N GLY A 19 -12.98 -0.03 17.75
CA GLY A 19 -12.04 -1.12 17.51
C GLY A 19 -12.29 -1.86 16.21
N LEU A 20 -13.56 -2.12 15.88
CA LEU A 20 -13.95 -2.73 14.59
C LEU A 20 -13.64 -1.82 13.41
N LEU A 21 -13.87 -0.51 13.53
CA LEU A 21 -13.52 0.44 12.46
C LEU A 21 -12.01 0.52 12.26
N ILE A 22 -11.21 0.57 13.34
CA ILE A 22 -9.75 0.58 13.24
C ILE A 22 -9.27 -0.69 12.53
N TRP A 23 -9.81 -1.85 12.89
CA TRP A 23 -9.46 -3.11 12.24
C TRP A 23 -9.91 -3.16 10.77
N GLN A 24 -11.02 -2.51 10.43
CA GLN A 24 -11.50 -2.41 9.04
C GLN A 24 -10.69 -1.42 8.19
N ILE A 25 -10.13 -0.37 8.80
CA ILE A 25 -9.28 0.63 8.13
C ILE A 25 -7.86 0.10 7.91
N GLU A 26 -7.44 -0.84 8.75
CA GLU A 26 -6.23 -1.60 8.47
C GLU A 26 -6.47 -2.41 7.19
N ASP A 27 -6.08 -1.85 6.04
CA ASP A 27 -5.87 -2.55 4.76
C ASP A 27 -4.71 -3.58 4.89
N TRP A 28 -4.59 -4.20 6.07
CA TRP A 28 -3.75 -5.34 6.30
C TRP A 28 -4.48 -6.53 5.68
N ASN A 29 -4.16 -6.82 4.43
CA ASN A 29 -4.55 -8.05 3.78
C ASN A 29 -3.46 -9.11 4.07
N PRO A 30 -3.51 -9.87 5.18
CA PRO A 30 -2.53 -10.94 5.46
C PRO A 30 -2.61 -12.10 4.45
N PHE A 31 -3.61 -12.07 3.56
CA PHE A 31 -3.79 -12.98 2.43
C PHE A 31 -3.25 -12.42 1.11
N ALA A 32 -2.57 -11.27 1.11
CA ALA A 32 -1.82 -10.86 -0.08
C ALA A 32 -0.67 -11.85 -0.23
N GLU A 33 -0.70 -12.64 -1.32
CA GLU A 33 0.42 -13.50 -1.71
C GLU A 33 1.72 -12.70 -1.57
N GLU A 34 2.79 -13.33 -1.09
CA GLU A 34 4.10 -12.70 -0.87
C GLU A 34 4.44 -11.80 -2.07
N GLY A 35 4.20 -10.51 -1.88
CA GLY A 35 4.27 -9.54 -2.96
C GLY A 35 5.69 -9.48 -3.49
N GLN A 36 5.84 -9.42 -4.81
CA GLN A 36 7.17 -9.28 -5.40
C GLN A 36 7.59 -7.81 -5.33
N THR A 37 8.73 -7.53 -4.70
CA THR A 37 9.38 -6.23 -4.78
C THR A 37 10.26 -6.16 -6.02
N LEU A 38 10.13 -5.08 -6.77
CA LEU A 38 10.86 -4.81 -8.00
C LEU A 38 11.50 -3.43 -7.91
N ASP A 39 12.75 -3.32 -8.32
CA ASP A 39 13.41 -2.04 -8.48
C ASP A 39 13.43 -1.65 -9.96
N ALA A 40 12.99 -0.44 -10.24
CA ALA A 40 13.01 0.14 -11.58
C ALA A 40 13.78 1.46 -11.56
N ALA A 41 14.65 1.66 -12.55
CA ALA A 41 15.38 2.91 -12.72
C ALA A 41 14.68 3.79 -13.76
N PHE A 42 14.46 5.05 -13.41
CA PHE A 42 13.87 6.06 -14.27
C PHE A 42 14.78 7.29 -14.36
N ASP A 43 14.76 7.97 -15.51
CA ASP A 43 15.51 9.23 -15.69
C ASP A 43 14.88 10.39 -14.90
N SER A 44 13.56 10.35 -14.70
CA SER A 44 12.83 11.34 -13.91
C SER A 44 11.59 10.73 -13.29
N VAL A 45 11.36 11.06 -12.01
CA VAL A 45 10.17 10.68 -11.23
C VAL A 45 9.43 11.91 -10.71
N ALA A 46 9.56 13.04 -11.41
CA ALA A 46 8.96 14.30 -10.99
C ALA A 46 7.43 14.17 -10.87
N GLY A 47 6.90 14.36 -9.66
CA GLY A 47 5.48 14.23 -9.36
C GLY A 47 5.00 12.81 -9.03
N LEU A 48 5.92 11.83 -8.96
CA LEU A 48 5.62 10.52 -8.40
C LEU A 48 5.72 10.60 -6.87
N ASP A 49 4.68 10.11 -6.19
CA ASP A 49 4.61 10.09 -4.73
C ASP A 49 4.77 8.66 -4.22
N GLU A 50 5.21 8.53 -2.97
CA GLU A 50 5.19 7.27 -2.25
C GLU A 50 3.74 6.75 -2.16
N LYS A 51 3.54 5.44 -2.25
CA LYS A 51 2.22 4.78 -2.31
C LYS A 51 1.39 5.08 -3.57
N ALA A 52 1.98 5.68 -4.61
CA ALA A 52 1.33 5.79 -5.90
C ALA A 52 0.94 4.41 -6.45
N SER A 53 -0.26 4.29 -7.03
CA SER A 53 -0.75 3.00 -7.53
C SER A 53 -0.05 2.60 -8.83
N VAL A 54 0.52 1.40 -8.89
CA VAL A 54 1.14 0.83 -10.09
C VAL A 54 0.09 0.07 -10.89
N ARG A 55 0.08 0.29 -12.20
CA ARG A 55 -0.90 -0.31 -13.12
C ARG A 55 -0.24 -0.97 -14.30
N VAL A 56 -0.73 -2.15 -14.66
CA VAL A 56 -0.34 -2.88 -15.88
C VAL A 56 -1.58 -3.04 -16.74
N ALA A 57 -1.52 -2.60 -17.99
CA ALA A 57 -2.66 -2.58 -18.91
C ALA A 57 -3.94 -1.92 -18.33
N GLY A 58 -3.78 -0.95 -17.42
CA GLY A 58 -4.89 -0.23 -16.77
C GLY A 58 -5.41 -0.87 -15.48
N VAL A 59 -4.96 -2.08 -15.13
CA VAL A 59 -5.34 -2.78 -13.89
C VAL A 59 -4.35 -2.44 -12.78
N ARG A 60 -4.84 -2.10 -11.58
CA ARG A 60 -3.99 -1.92 -10.40
C ARG A 60 -3.38 -3.26 -10.00
N VAL A 61 -2.06 -3.30 -9.90
CA VAL A 61 -1.29 -4.52 -9.59
C VAL A 61 -0.38 -4.36 -8.37
N GLY A 62 -0.31 -3.15 -7.81
CA GLY A 62 0.54 -2.84 -6.67
C GLY A 62 0.67 -1.36 -6.43
N GLN A 63 1.72 -0.99 -5.69
CA GLN A 63 2.02 0.37 -5.30
C GLN A 63 3.52 0.65 -5.22
N VAL A 64 3.89 1.93 -5.32
CA VAL A 64 5.25 2.39 -5.08
C VAL A 64 5.52 2.33 -3.58
N ASP A 65 6.53 1.57 -3.19
CA ASP A 65 6.94 1.40 -1.79
C ASP A 65 7.91 2.49 -1.36
N GLY A 66 8.77 2.95 -2.28
CA GLY A 66 9.74 3.99 -2.00
C GLY A 66 10.38 4.60 -3.25
N LEU A 67 10.94 5.79 -3.06
CA LEU A 67 11.66 6.55 -4.06
C LEU A 67 13.07 6.82 -3.53
N GLY A 68 14.08 6.57 -4.36
CA GLY A 68 15.48 6.74 -4.02
C GLY A 68 16.28 7.35 -5.16
N LEU A 69 17.49 7.79 -4.86
CA LEU A 69 18.46 8.17 -5.86
C LEU A 69 19.27 6.93 -6.23
N GLY A 70 19.39 6.64 -7.53
CA GLY A 70 20.24 5.57 -8.02
C GLY A 70 21.72 5.82 -7.71
N PRO A 71 22.56 4.78 -7.72
CA PRO A 71 23.98 4.87 -7.39
C PRO A 71 24.77 5.83 -8.29
N ASP A 72 24.27 6.08 -9.50
CA ASP A 72 24.88 7.02 -10.46
C ASP A 72 24.53 8.50 -10.16
N GLY A 73 23.70 8.77 -9.15
CA GLY A 73 23.32 10.12 -8.71
C GLY A 73 22.46 10.92 -9.70
N ARG A 74 22.08 10.31 -10.83
CA ARG A 74 21.34 10.95 -11.92
C ARG A 74 20.03 10.24 -12.26
N SER A 75 19.95 8.94 -12.00
CA SER A 75 18.73 8.15 -12.12
C SER A 75 17.98 8.15 -10.79
N ALA A 76 16.66 8.07 -10.87
CA ALA A 76 15.80 7.77 -9.73
C ALA A 76 15.55 6.26 -9.69
N GLN A 77 15.74 5.66 -8.53
CA GLN A 77 15.39 4.27 -8.27
C GLN A 77 14.03 4.24 -7.59
N VAL A 78 13.09 3.50 -8.18
CA VAL A 78 11.73 3.34 -7.67
C VAL A 78 11.57 1.90 -7.23
N THR A 79 11.26 1.72 -5.96
CA THR A 79 10.93 0.41 -5.40
C THR A 79 9.43 0.22 -5.50
N ILE A 80 9.03 -0.80 -6.25
CA ILE A 80 7.64 -1.14 -6.54
C ILE A 80 7.30 -2.43 -5.80
N ARG A 81 6.20 -2.41 -5.06
CA ARG A 81 5.64 -3.61 -4.45
C ARG A 81 4.42 -4.06 -5.25
N LEU A 82 4.49 -5.26 -5.80
CA LEU A 82 3.36 -5.90 -6.46
C LEU A 82 2.52 -6.67 -5.44
N ASP A 83 1.21 -6.59 -5.58
CA ASP A 83 0.27 -7.31 -4.70
C ASP A 83 0.26 -8.82 -4.98
N ARG A 84 0.67 -9.21 -6.19
CA ARG A 84 0.77 -10.61 -6.65
C ARG A 84 1.96 -10.77 -7.59
N PRO A 85 2.62 -11.94 -7.61
CA PRO A 85 3.70 -12.21 -8.56
C PRO A 85 3.17 -12.18 -9.99
N LEU A 86 3.79 -11.35 -10.84
CA LEU A 86 3.48 -11.24 -12.25
C LEU A 86 4.67 -11.76 -13.07
N ALA A 87 4.38 -12.54 -14.10
CA ALA A 87 5.41 -12.99 -15.05
C ALA A 87 5.83 -11.82 -15.96
N LEU A 88 6.70 -10.95 -15.45
CA LEU A 88 7.29 -9.86 -16.21
C LEU A 88 8.46 -10.40 -17.04
N THR A 89 8.39 -10.23 -18.35
CA THR A 89 9.50 -10.54 -19.27
C THR A 89 10.54 -9.42 -19.27
N GLN A 90 11.78 -9.72 -19.64
CA GLN A 90 12.88 -8.74 -19.66
C GLN A 90 12.69 -7.55 -20.63
N GLY A 91 11.71 -7.61 -21.53
CA GLY A 91 11.32 -6.50 -22.42
C GLY A 91 10.23 -5.58 -21.85
N THR A 92 9.82 -5.77 -20.59
CA THR A 92 8.77 -4.95 -19.98
C THR A 92 9.29 -3.53 -19.73
N THR A 93 8.54 -2.53 -20.19
CA THR A 93 8.86 -1.11 -20.00
C THR A 93 7.78 -0.45 -19.16
N ALA A 94 8.20 0.47 -18.28
CA ALA A 94 7.32 1.33 -17.50
C ALA A 94 7.49 2.77 -17.99
N ARG A 95 6.42 3.56 -17.91
CA ARG A 95 6.36 4.95 -18.36
C ARG A 95 5.46 5.76 -17.44
#